data_AF-A0A8C1PMI8-F1
#
_entry.id   AF-A0A8C1PMI8-F1
#
_cell.length_a   1.000
_cell.length_b   1.000
_cell.length_c   1.000
_cell.angle_alpha   90.00
_cell.angle_beta   90.00
_cell.angle_gamma   90.00
#
_symmetry.space_group_name_H-M   'P 1'
#
loop_
_entity.id
_entity.type
_entity.pdbx_description
1 polymer ?
#
loop_
_entity_poly.entity_id
_entity_poly.type
_entity_poly.pdbx_seq_one_letter_code
_entity_poly.pdbx_strand_id
1 'polypeptide(L)'
;MSVMQLCGVCSEHVPKYRCPSCRIRYCSVSCFKRHKDDDSCHPVKESDPASSSSTPVTSAEQPWTVEDLLDEDSQTDKVPLQKLQQLGGSEALKGLLRNPHLRRLMMSVDSAEDKARAMKHAMQEPLFVEFADQCLKIIEPTETENDDDDDEF
;
A
#
# COMPACT_ATOMS: atom_id res chain seq x y z
N MET A 1 28.57 -7.22 -19.09
CA MET A 1 28.27 -8.67 -19.10
C MET A 1 27.18 -8.88 -18.05
N SER A 2 25.92 -9.10 -18.44
CA SER A 2 24.83 -9.33 -17.48
C SER A 2 24.99 -10.70 -16.84
N VAL A 3 25.09 -10.76 -15.51
CA VAL A 3 25.03 -12.01 -14.76
C VAL A 3 23.56 -12.43 -14.67
N MET A 4 23.16 -13.45 -15.42
CA MET A 4 21.85 -14.06 -15.28
C MET A 4 21.77 -14.76 -13.93
N GLN A 5 20.89 -14.32 -13.05
CA GLN A 5 20.70 -14.95 -11.75
C GLN A 5 19.91 -16.25 -11.95
N LEU A 6 20.54 -17.39 -11.68
CA LEU A 6 19.93 -18.71 -11.79
C LEU A 6 19.28 -19.11 -10.46
N CYS A 7 18.40 -20.11 -10.51
CA CYS A 7 17.73 -20.69 -9.35
C CYS A 7 18.74 -21.05 -8.26
N GLY A 8 18.56 -20.53 -7.04
CA GLY A 8 19.47 -20.82 -5.91
C GLY A 8 19.37 -22.24 -5.38
N VAL A 9 18.51 -23.08 -5.96
CA VAL A 9 18.34 -24.50 -5.57
C VAL A 9 18.90 -25.44 -6.64
N CYS A 10 18.54 -25.26 -7.90
CA CYS A 10 19.00 -26.13 -8.99
C CYS A 10 20.05 -25.51 -9.91
N SER A 11 20.26 -24.19 -9.87
CA SER A 11 21.18 -23.44 -10.73
C SER A 11 21.01 -23.64 -12.24
N GLU A 12 19.92 -24.26 -12.70
CA GLU A 12 19.70 -24.59 -14.12
C GLU A 12 18.73 -23.63 -14.81
N HIS A 13 17.74 -23.12 -14.08
CA HIS A 13 16.66 -22.31 -14.62
C HIS A 13 16.64 -20.92 -14.01
N VAL A 14 16.09 -19.96 -14.77
CA VAL A 14 15.78 -18.62 -14.24
C VAL A 14 14.74 -18.76 -13.13
N PRO A 15 14.99 -18.18 -11.95
CA PRO A 15 14.06 -18.29 -10.84
C PRO A 15 12.80 -17.46 -11.11
N LYS A 16 11.64 -18.02 -10.76
CA LYS A 16 10.33 -17.39 -10.92
C LYS A 16 9.71 -16.96 -9.58
N TYR A 17 10.17 -17.55 -8.48
CA TYR A 17 9.57 -17.39 -7.16
C TYR A 17 10.63 -17.13 -6.08
N ARG A 18 10.20 -16.67 -4.89
CA ARG A 18 11.08 -16.32 -3.76
C ARG A 18 10.53 -16.88 -2.46
N CYS A 19 11.40 -17.45 -1.62
CA CYS A 19 11.03 -17.97 -0.30
C CYS A 19 10.81 -16.81 0.70
N PRO A 20 9.70 -16.77 1.45
CA PRO A 20 9.45 -15.71 2.43
C PRO A 20 10.37 -15.77 3.66
N SER A 21 10.85 -16.96 4.04
CA SER A 21 11.66 -17.16 5.25
C SER A 21 13.13 -16.75 5.07
N CYS A 22 13.76 -17.21 3.99
CA CYS A 22 15.20 -17.02 3.75
C CYS A 22 15.51 -16.13 2.52
N ARG A 23 14.48 -15.68 1.79
CA ARG A 23 14.57 -14.81 0.60
C ARG A 23 15.28 -15.43 -0.62
N ILE A 24 15.61 -16.72 -0.62
CA ILE A 24 16.21 -17.42 -1.78
C ILE A 24 15.26 -17.42 -2.99
N ARG A 25 15.82 -17.28 -4.20
CA ARG A 25 15.08 -17.31 -5.46
C ARG A 25 15.11 -18.71 -6.07
N TYR A 26 13.96 -19.23 -6.51
CA TYR A 26 13.83 -20.58 -7.05
C TYR A 26 12.92 -20.64 -8.29
N CYS A 27 13.07 -21.66 -9.13
CA CYS A 27 12.35 -21.75 -10.41
C CYS A 27 10.98 -22.44 -10.32
N SER A 28 10.78 -23.38 -9.38
CA SER A 28 9.55 -24.19 -9.30
C SER A 28 9.23 -24.68 -7.89
N VAL A 29 8.00 -25.17 -7.68
CA VAL A 29 7.56 -25.78 -6.41
C VAL A 29 8.46 -26.96 -6.01
N SER A 30 9.00 -27.71 -6.98
CA SER A 30 9.96 -28.79 -6.74
C SER A 30 11.26 -28.28 -6.09
N CYS A 31 11.71 -27.08 -6.47
CA CYS A 31 12.85 -26.42 -5.84
C CYS A 31 12.51 -25.85 -4.46
N PHE A 32 11.29 -25.33 -4.28
CA PHE A 32 10.83 -24.90 -2.95
C PHE A 32 10.83 -26.05 -1.94
N LYS A 33 10.34 -27.22 -2.34
CA LYS A 33 10.27 -28.40 -1.47
C LYS A 33 11.67 -28.89 -1.09
N ARG A 34 12.56 -29.09 -2.08
CA ARG A 34 13.99 -29.39 -1.83
C ARG A 34 14.64 -28.41 -0.86
N HIS A 35 14.46 -27.12 -1.10
CA HIS A 35 15.02 -26.08 -0.25
C HIS A 35 14.51 -26.17 1.20
N LYS A 36 13.23 -26.47 1.39
CA LYS A 36 12.61 -26.61 2.72
C LYS A 36 13.02 -27.91 3.42
N ASP A 37 13.17 -29.01 2.68
CA ASP A 37 13.53 -30.33 3.20
C ASP A 37 15.02 -30.44 3.56
N ASP A 38 15.90 -29.67 2.90
CA ASP A 38 17.36 -29.68 3.12
C ASP A 38 17.81 -28.84 4.35
N ASP A 39 16.88 -28.35 5.17
CA ASP A 39 17.08 -27.44 6.32
C ASP A 39 17.80 -26.10 5.99
N SER A 40 18.20 -25.88 4.74
CA SER A 40 18.83 -24.65 4.22
C SER A 40 17.94 -23.39 4.31
N CYS A 41 16.68 -23.55 4.72
CA CYS A 41 15.71 -22.47 4.88
C CYS A 41 15.79 -21.83 6.26
N HIS A 42 16.84 -21.03 6.48
CA HIS A 42 16.98 -20.27 7.71
C HIS A 42 16.39 -18.86 7.61
N PRO A 43 15.67 -18.38 8.65
CA PRO A 43 15.21 -17.01 8.71
C PRO A 43 16.42 -16.07 8.69
N VAL A 44 16.35 -15.03 7.83
CA VAL A 44 17.43 -14.05 7.71
C VAL A 44 17.55 -13.30 9.04
N LYS A 45 18.57 -13.63 9.86
CA LYS A 45 19.02 -12.74 10.93
C LYS A 45 19.78 -11.60 10.27
N GLU A 46 19.17 -10.43 10.26
CA GLU A 46 19.82 -9.19 9.88
C GLU A 46 21.08 -9.04 10.72
N SER A 47 22.22 -9.23 10.05
CA SER A 47 23.54 -9.00 10.63
C SER A 47 24.07 -7.75 9.96
N ASP A 48 24.22 -6.71 10.76
CA ASP A 48 24.76 -5.38 10.46
C ASP A 48 25.93 -5.39 9.45
N PRO A 49 25.91 -4.57 8.37
CA PRO A 49 27.09 -4.29 7.58
C PRO A 49 27.79 -3.03 8.10
N ALA A 50 28.79 -3.21 8.96
CA ALA A 50 29.77 -2.18 9.28
C ALA A 50 30.96 -2.25 8.31
N SER A 51 31.31 -1.09 7.73
CA SER A 51 32.57 -0.71 7.06
C SER A 51 32.76 -1.21 5.60
N SER A 52 33.11 -0.41 4.58
CA SER A 52 33.61 0.98 4.50
C SER A 52 33.67 1.46 3.03
N SER A 53 33.39 2.76 2.82
CA SER A 53 33.95 3.71 1.81
C SER A 53 33.66 3.44 0.30
N SER A 54 33.16 4.35 -0.56
CA SER A 54 33.44 5.79 -0.75
C SER A 54 32.38 6.42 -1.70
N THR A 55 32.08 7.70 -1.53
CA THR A 55 31.24 8.62 -2.33
C THR A 55 31.95 9.14 -3.61
N PRO A 56 31.40 10.04 -4.48
CA PRO A 56 30.00 10.41 -4.84
C PRO A 56 29.73 10.66 -6.38
N VAL A 57 28.47 11.01 -6.67
CA VAL A 57 27.89 11.92 -7.73
C VAL A 57 27.66 11.50 -9.20
N THR A 58 26.37 11.66 -9.57
CA THR A 58 25.81 12.42 -10.71
C THR A 58 25.36 11.73 -12.00
N SER A 59 24.05 11.94 -12.27
CA SER A 59 23.31 11.97 -13.54
C SER A 59 23.21 10.69 -14.37
N ALA A 60 22.08 10.35 -15.01
CA ALA A 60 20.75 10.91 -15.08
C ALA A 60 19.86 9.88 -15.81
N GLU A 61 18.53 10.00 -15.69
CA GLU A 61 17.51 9.59 -16.66
C GLU A 61 17.37 8.09 -16.98
N GLN A 62 16.64 7.37 -16.11
CA GLN A 62 15.38 6.69 -16.44
C GLN A 62 15.02 5.76 -15.28
N PRO A 63 14.17 6.20 -14.34
CA PRO A 63 13.62 5.30 -13.34
C PRO A 63 12.51 4.48 -14.00
N TRP A 64 12.83 3.30 -14.52
CA TRP A 64 11.91 2.19 -14.34
C TRP A 64 12.08 1.76 -12.89
N THR A 65 11.46 2.51 -11.98
CA THR A 65 11.46 2.16 -10.57
C THR A 65 10.72 0.84 -10.42
N VAL A 66 11.35 -0.06 -9.69
CA VAL A 66 10.86 -1.38 -9.28
C VAL A 66 9.64 -1.31 -8.33
N GLU A 67 8.98 -0.16 -8.26
CA GLU A 67 7.78 0.13 -7.46
C GLU A 67 6.48 -0.31 -8.16
N ASP A 68 6.53 -0.74 -9.43
CA ASP A 68 5.36 -1.28 -10.15
C ASP A 68 5.17 -2.79 -9.94
N LEU A 69 6.15 -3.48 -9.34
CA LEU A 69 6.09 -4.94 -9.11
C LEU A 69 5.71 -5.32 -7.67
N LEU A 70 5.40 -4.32 -6.84
CA LEU A 70 4.93 -4.48 -5.48
C LEU A 70 3.65 -3.64 -5.33
N ASP A 71 2.53 -4.35 -5.22
CA ASP A 71 1.22 -3.88 -4.73
C ASP A 71 0.31 -3.10 -5.72
N GLU A 72 -0.16 -3.75 -6.79
CA GLU A 72 -1.38 -3.31 -7.52
C GLU A 72 -2.61 -3.19 -6.57
N ASP A 73 -2.61 -3.90 -5.44
CA ASP A 73 -3.66 -3.82 -4.42
C ASP A 73 -3.52 -2.56 -3.52
N SER A 74 -2.29 -2.12 -3.19
CA SER A 74 -2.07 -0.97 -2.29
C SER A 74 -2.26 0.40 -2.97
N GLN A 75 -2.25 0.44 -4.30
CA GLN A 75 -2.57 1.66 -5.06
C GLN A 75 -4.08 1.88 -5.22
N THR A 76 -4.90 0.83 -5.07
CA THR A 76 -6.36 0.89 -5.27
C THR A 76 -7.08 1.62 -4.13
N ASP A 77 -6.62 1.47 -2.88
CA ASP A 77 -7.18 2.19 -1.72
C ASP A 77 -6.80 3.68 -1.65
N LYS A 78 -5.93 4.17 -2.54
CA LYS A 78 -5.51 5.58 -2.54
C LYS A 78 -6.47 6.41 -3.37
N VAL A 79 -7.11 7.38 -2.73
CA VAL A 79 -7.99 8.33 -3.42
C VAL A 79 -7.16 9.25 -4.34
N PRO A 80 -7.48 9.32 -5.65
CA PRO A 80 -6.75 10.18 -6.59
C PRO A 80 -6.85 11.66 -6.25
N LEU A 81 -5.80 12.44 -6.55
CA LEU A 81 -5.75 13.89 -6.27
C LEU A 81 -6.94 14.66 -6.88
N GLN A 82 -7.40 14.25 -8.07
CA GLN A 82 -8.55 14.86 -8.73
C GLN A 82 -9.85 14.70 -7.93
N LYS A 83 -10.06 13.53 -7.30
CA LYS A 83 -11.19 13.28 -6.41
C LYS A 83 -11.05 14.05 -5.10
N LEU A 84 -9.83 14.16 -4.57
CA LEU A 84 -9.53 14.98 -3.38
C LEU A 84 -9.91 16.46 -3.58
N GLN A 85 -9.67 17.03 -4.77
CA GLN A 85 -10.04 18.41 -5.06
C GLN A 85 -11.56 18.63 -5.03
N GLN A 86 -12.36 17.61 -5.34
CA GLN A 86 -13.82 17.70 -5.29
C GLN A 86 -14.36 17.83 -3.87
N LEU A 87 -13.68 17.28 -2.85
CA LEU A 87 -14.03 17.50 -1.44
C LEU A 87 -13.94 18.99 -1.07
N GLY A 88 -12.98 19.70 -1.66
CA GLY A 88 -12.81 21.14 -1.48
C GLY A 88 -13.92 21.99 -2.11
N GLY A 89 -14.77 21.42 -2.97
CA GLY A 89 -15.93 22.09 -3.56
C GLY A 89 -17.17 22.06 -2.66
N SER A 90 -17.31 21.06 -1.78
CA SER A 90 -18.51 20.84 -0.97
C SER A 90 -18.62 21.83 0.19
N GLU A 91 -19.71 22.61 0.21
CA GLU A 91 -20.00 23.54 1.30
C GLU A 91 -20.37 22.81 2.61
N ALA A 92 -21.01 21.63 2.51
CA ALA A 92 -21.32 20.81 3.67
C ALA A 92 -20.04 20.37 4.40
N LEU A 93 -19.06 19.86 3.64
CA LEU A 93 -17.77 19.43 4.18
C LEU A 93 -16.99 20.61 4.79
N LYS A 94 -17.00 21.78 4.14
CA LYS A 94 -16.45 23.03 4.71
C LYS A 94 -17.14 23.46 6.00
N GLY A 95 -18.46 23.26 6.09
CA GLY A 95 -19.26 23.50 7.28
C GLY A 95 -18.81 22.63 8.45
N LEU A 96 -18.62 21.33 8.21
CA LEU A 96 -18.10 20.39 9.21
C LEU A 96 -16.67 20.77 9.64
N LEU A 97 -15.82 21.18 8.69
CA LEU A 97 -14.45 21.63 8.96
C LEU A 97 -14.38 22.97 9.71
N ARG A 98 -15.47 23.74 9.84
CA ARG A 98 -15.48 24.91 10.73
C ARG A 98 -15.33 24.53 12.21
N ASN A 99 -15.65 23.29 12.57
CA ASN A 99 -15.55 22.81 13.94
C ASN A 99 -14.08 22.60 14.37
N PRO A 100 -13.60 23.27 15.44
CA PRO A 100 -12.21 23.14 15.89
C PRO A 100 -11.91 21.78 16.53
N HIS A 101 -12.92 21.07 17.04
CA HIS A 101 -12.77 19.72 17.56
C HIS A 101 -12.45 18.70 16.48
N LEU A 102 -13.14 18.81 15.33
CA LEU A 102 -12.92 17.93 14.19
C LEU A 102 -11.49 18.07 13.63
N ARG A 103 -11.01 19.31 13.48
CA ARG A 103 -9.62 19.56 13.04
C ARG A 103 -8.60 18.97 14.01
N ARG A 104 -8.83 19.10 15.32
CA ARG A 104 -7.95 18.49 16.32
C ARG A 104 -7.96 16.96 16.25
N LEU A 105 -9.12 16.34 16.05
CA LEU A 105 -9.23 14.90 15.85
C LEU A 105 -8.46 14.46 14.60
N MET A 106 -8.63 15.15 13.48
CA MET A 106 -7.89 14.87 12.24
C MET A 106 -6.38 15.00 12.43
N MET A 107 -5.91 16.09 13.05
CA MET A 107 -4.49 16.30 13.36
C MET A 107 -3.95 15.26 14.35
N SER A 108 -4.78 14.85 15.32
CA SER A 108 -4.43 13.81 16.29
C SER A 108 -4.29 12.44 15.63
N VAL A 109 -5.11 12.12 14.63
CA VAL A 109 -4.98 10.86 13.87
C VAL A 109 -3.75 10.91 12.96
N ASP A 110 -3.48 12.05 12.31
CA ASP A 110 -2.34 12.20 11.40
C ASP A 110 -0.99 12.12 12.12
N SER A 111 -0.89 12.72 13.31
CA SER A 111 0.33 12.73 14.12
C SER A 111 0.48 11.55 15.10
N ALA A 112 -0.50 10.65 15.18
CA ALA A 112 -0.44 9.51 16.10
C ALA A 112 0.65 8.50 15.69
N GLU A 113 1.39 8.02 16.69
CA GLU A 113 2.36 6.94 16.54
C GLU A 113 1.68 5.60 16.18
N ASP A 114 0.50 5.34 16.77
CA ASP A 114 -0.37 4.19 16.44
C ASP A 114 -1.63 4.66 15.69
N LYS A 115 -1.54 4.68 14.35
CA LYS A 115 -2.61 5.14 13.46
C LYS A 115 -3.87 4.27 13.54
N ALA A 116 -3.71 2.97 13.73
CA ALA A 116 -4.84 2.04 13.80
C ALA A 116 -5.69 2.31 15.04
N ARG A 117 -5.05 2.48 16.20
CA ARG A 117 -5.73 2.82 17.44
C ARG A 117 -6.31 4.23 17.40
N ALA A 118 -5.58 5.21 16.86
CA ALA A 118 -6.06 6.58 16.73
C ALA A 118 -7.28 6.67 15.81
N MET A 119 -7.26 5.97 14.67
CA MET A 119 -8.41 5.88 13.77
C MET A 119 -9.63 5.27 14.47
N LYS A 120 -9.45 4.18 15.22
CA LYS A 120 -10.55 3.54 15.99
C LYS A 120 -11.15 4.48 17.04
N HIS A 121 -10.35 5.33 17.66
CA HIS A 121 -10.84 6.33 18.60
C HIS A 121 -11.57 7.46 17.88
N ALA A 122 -11.03 7.96 16.77
CA ALA A 122 -11.67 9.00 15.98
C ALA A 122 -13.03 8.53 15.43
N MET A 123 -13.16 7.28 15.00
CA MET A 123 -14.43 6.70 14.54
C MET A 123 -15.50 6.55 15.64
N GLN A 124 -15.17 6.74 16.92
CA GLN A 124 -16.19 6.78 18.00
C GLN A 124 -16.84 8.15 18.13
N GLU A 125 -16.24 9.19 17.56
CA GLU A 125 -16.77 10.55 17.60
C GLU A 125 -17.77 10.75 16.46
N PRO A 126 -19.04 11.10 16.76
CA PRO A 126 -20.08 11.20 15.72
C PRO A 126 -19.75 12.24 14.65
N LEU A 127 -19.06 13.32 15.04
CA LEU A 127 -18.61 14.36 14.11
C LEU A 127 -17.58 13.85 13.09
N PHE A 128 -16.70 12.94 13.51
CA PHE A 128 -15.68 12.38 12.62
C PHE A 128 -16.30 11.37 11.65
N VAL A 129 -17.29 10.58 12.12
CA VAL A 129 -18.06 9.67 11.27
C VAL A 129 -18.84 10.44 10.22
N GLU A 130 -19.54 11.52 10.60
CA GLU A 130 -20.27 12.38 9.67
C GLU A 130 -19.35 13.00 8.61
N PHE A 131 -18.14 13.41 9.02
CA PHE A 131 -17.12 13.89 8.08
C PHE A 131 -16.65 12.80 7.13
N ALA A 132 -16.37 11.60 7.62
CA ALA A 132 -15.93 10.47 6.80
C ALA A 132 -17.01 10.08 5.78
N ASP A 133 -18.27 9.98 6.22
CA ASP A 133 -19.43 9.70 5.36
C ASP A 133 -19.58 10.75 4.25
N GLN A 134 -19.46 12.04 4.61
CA GLN A 134 -19.52 13.13 3.63
C GLN A 134 -18.35 13.08 2.63
N CYS A 135 -17.17 12.62 3.04
CA CYS A 135 -16.03 12.40 2.13
C CYS A 135 -16.31 11.23 1.19
N LEU A 136 -16.77 10.08 1.73
CA LEU A 136 -17.07 8.89 0.95
C LEU A 136 -18.16 9.16 -0.08
N LYS A 137 -19.24 9.88 0.28
CA LYS A 137 -20.30 10.29 -0.65
C LYS A 137 -19.81 11.09 -1.87
N ILE A 138 -18.71 11.83 -1.73
CA ILE A 138 -18.12 12.63 -2.83
C ILE A 138 -17.16 11.79 -3.67
N ILE A 139 -16.41 10.88 -3.03
CA ILE A 139 -15.37 10.07 -3.68
C ILE A 139 -16.00 8.88 -4.41
N GLU A 140 -16.92 8.21 -3.73
CA GLU A 140 -17.75 7.10 -4.17
C GLU A 140 -19.21 7.59 -4.24
N PRO A 141 -19.60 8.27 -5.33
CA PRO A 141 -21.01 8.48 -5.59
C PRO A 141 -21.63 7.10 -5.83
N THR A 142 -22.25 6.52 -4.79
CA THR A 142 -23.06 5.33 -4.95
C THR A 142 -24.14 5.65 -5.98
N GLU A 143 -24.16 4.92 -7.08
CA GLU A 143 -25.28 4.88 -8.02
C GLU A 143 -26.51 4.36 -7.25
N THR A 144 -27.22 5.23 -6.55
CA THR A 144 -28.53 4.92 -5.99
C THR A 144 -29.48 5.99 -6.47
N GLU A 145 -30.17 5.64 -7.56
CA GLU A 145 -31.54 6.02 -7.99
C GLU A 145 -31.63 5.97 -9.52
N ASN A 146 -31.70 4.75 -10.06
CA ASN A 146 -32.62 4.42 -11.16
C ASN A 146 -33.38 3.18 -10.68
N ASP A 147 -34.17 3.38 -9.63
CA ASP A 147 -35.37 2.60 -9.39
C ASP A 147 -36.42 3.22 -10.33
N ASP A 148 -36.33 2.92 -11.62
CA ASP A 148 -37.42 3.11 -12.57
C ASP A 148 -38.01 1.71 -12.81
N ASP A 149 -38.95 1.38 -11.93
CA ASP A 149 -40.02 0.42 -12.17
C ASP A 149 -40.85 0.97 -13.35
N ASP A 150 -40.63 0.49 -14.59
CA ASP A 150 -41.65 0.50 -15.65
C ASP A 150 -41.28 -0.50 -16.78
N ASP A 151 -41.94 -1.64 -16.71
CA ASP A 151 -42.70 -2.28 -17.81
C ASP A 151 -42.04 -2.81 -19.12
N GLU A 152 -42.54 -3.99 -19.51
CA GLU A 152 -42.63 -4.58 -20.87
C GLU A 152 -41.32 -5.04 -21.58
N PHE A 153 -41.15 -6.30 -21.99
CA PHE A 153 -42.06 -7.28 -22.61
C PHE A 153 -41.59 -8.73 -22.38
#